data_AF-A0A4Q3HV02-F1
#
_entry.id   AF-A0A4Q3HV02-F1
#
_cell.length_a   1.000
_cell.length_b   1.000
_cell.length_c   1.000
_cell.angle_alpha   90.00
_cell.angle_beta   90.00
_cell.angle_gamma   90.00
#
_symmetry.space_group_name_H-M   'P 1'
#
loop_
_entity.id
_entity.type
_entity.pdbx_description
1 polymer ?
#
loop_
_entity_poly.entity_id
_entity_poly.type
_entity_poly.pdbx_seq_one_letter_code
_entity_poly.pdbx_strand_id
1 'polypeptide(L)'
;MVRTAPRDRRRAIVTCGGITVQAALGRSGTTAFKREGDGGTPIAAMRIISGFIRGDRLSVPATRLPLRRIGRDMLWCDEPKHPAYNR
;
A
#
# COMPACT_ATOMS: atom_id res chain seq x y z
N MET A 1 14.37 -2.23 1.04
CA MET A 1 14.40 -2.68 2.45
C MET A 1 13.37 -1.88 3.23
N VAL A 2 12.63 -2.53 4.14
CA VAL A 2 11.70 -1.87 5.07
C VAL A 2 12.15 -2.21 6.48
N ARG A 3 12.26 -1.21 7.36
CA ARG A 3 12.61 -1.40 8.77
C ARG A 3 11.65 -0.61 9.64
N THR A 4 11.17 -1.20 10.73
CA THR A 4 10.41 -0.47 11.75
C THR A 4 11.27 0.67 12.31
N ALA A 5 10.66 1.84 12.50
CA ALA A 5 11.36 2.99 13.04
C ALA A 5 11.71 2.75 14.53
N PRO A 6 12.88 3.21 15.00
CA PRO A 6 13.20 3.15 16.43
C PRO A 6 12.19 4.02 17.18
N ARG A 7 11.48 3.46 18.17
CA ARG A 7 10.49 4.10 19.08
C ARG A 7 9.02 4.06 18.68
N ASP A 8 8.64 3.92 17.41
CA ASP A 8 7.21 3.77 17.05
C ASP A 8 7.01 2.60 16.09
N ARG A 9 6.39 1.54 16.61
CA ARG A 9 6.07 0.32 15.84
C ARG A 9 5.09 0.55 14.70
N ARG A 10 4.43 1.72 14.65
CA ARG A 10 3.50 2.15 13.59
C ARG A 10 4.20 2.98 12.52
N ARG A 11 5.52 3.15 12.60
CA ARG A 11 6.33 3.88 11.61
C ARG A 11 7.44 2.98 11.07
N ALA A 12 7.85 3.25 9.84
CA ALA A 12 8.93 2.56 9.18
C ALA A 12 9.83 3.52 8.41
N ILE A 13 11.05 3.03 8.14
CA ILE A 13 11.99 3.61 7.20
C ILE A 13 12.05 2.67 6.00
N VAL A 14 11.77 3.20 4.81
CA VAL A 14 11.76 2.44 3.55
C VAL A 14 12.89 2.95 2.67
N THR A 15 13.76 2.04 2.25
CA THR A 15 14.85 2.32 1.31
C THR A 15 14.65 1.54 0.02
N CYS A 16 14.62 2.22 -1.12
CA CYS A 16 14.47 1.64 -2.44
C CYS A 16 15.20 2.50 -3.49
N GLY A 17 16.04 1.89 -4.33
CA GLY A 17 16.71 2.60 -5.43
C GLY A 17 17.51 3.84 -4.99
N GLY A 18 18.18 3.77 -3.83
CA GLY A 18 18.94 4.91 -3.27
C GLY A 18 18.09 5.95 -2.54
N ILE A 19 16.76 5.88 -2.63
CA ILE A 19 15.83 6.78 -1.93
C ILE A 19 15.50 6.18 -0.56
N THR A 20 15.54 6.99 0.49
CA THR A 20 15.10 6.60 1.83
C THR A 20 14.03 7.57 2.34
N VAL A 21 12.88 7.04 2.75
CA VAL A 21 11.71 7.81 3.19
C VAL A 21 11.09 7.21 4.44
N GLN A 22 10.35 8.05 5.17
CA GLN A 22 9.47 7.59 6.25
C GLN A 22 8.20 6.98 5.66
N ALA A 23 7.66 5.96 6.33
CA ALA A 23 6.41 5.32 5.97
C ALA A 23 5.59 4.99 7.22
N ALA A 24 4.29 4.78 7.02
CA ALA A 24 3.41 4.27 8.06
C ALA A 24 3.34 2.73 8.01
N LEU A 25 3.21 2.13 9.19
CA LEU A 25 2.81 0.74 9.38
C LEU A 25 1.41 0.71 9.99
N GLY A 26 0.78 -0.45 9.93
CA GLY A 26 -0.51 -0.67 10.57
C GLY A 26 -0.49 -0.32 12.06
N ARG A 27 -1.65 0.04 12.63
CA ARG A 27 -1.80 0.41 14.04
C ARG A 27 -1.29 -0.66 15.03
N SER A 28 -1.31 -1.92 14.61
CA SER A 28 -0.83 -3.08 15.36
C SER A 28 0.64 -3.42 15.08
N GLY A 29 1.35 -2.62 14.27
CA GLY A 29 2.72 -2.86 13.84
C GLY A 29 2.82 -3.90 12.73
N THR A 30 3.87 -4.71 12.73
CA THR A 30 4.09 -5.78 11.76
C THR A 30 3.63 -7.15 12.29
N THR A 31 3.09 -8.02 11.43
CA THR A 31 2.65 -9.37 11.81
C THR A 31 3.01 -10.41 10.74
N ALA A 32 3.42 -11.60 11.16
CA ALA A 32 3.56 -12.76 10.28
C ALA A 32 2.20 -13.47 10.05
N PHE A 33 1.22 -13.24 10.93
CA PHE A 33 -0.09 -13.90 10.91
C PHE A 33 -1.18 -12.89 10.54
N LYS A 34 -1.03 -12.26 9.37
CA LYS A 34 -1.95 -11.21 8.89
C LYS A 34 -3.37 -11.75 8.70
N ARG A 35 -4.36 -11.05 9.27
CA ARG A 35 -5.80 -11.29 9.09
C ARG A 35 -6.53 -10.03 8.72
N GLU A 36 -7.66 -10.13 8.04
CA GLU A 36 -8.51 -8.97 7.79
C GLU A 36 -8.91 -8.28 9.11
N GLY A 37 -8.88 -6.94 9.12
CA GLY A 37 -9.23 -6.15 10.32
C GLY A 37 -8.18 -6.07 11.43
N ASP A 38 -7.13 -6.89 11.43
CA ASP A 38 -6.11 -6.94 12.51
C ASP A 38 -5.28 -5.66 12.68
N GLY A 39 -5.27 -4.80 11.65
CA GLY A 39 -4.50 -3.56 11.62
C GLY A 39 -2.99 -3.76 11.58
N GLY A 40 -2.49 -4.94 11.21
CA GLY A 40 -1.06 -5.22 11.06
C GLY A 40 -0.55 -5.06 9.63
N THR A 41 0.70 -4.63 9.45
CA THR A 41 1.41 -4.74 8.17
C THR A 41 2.01 -6.15 8.04
N PRO A 42 1.78 -6.90 6.96
CA PRO A 42 2.31 -8.25 6.82
C PRO A 42 3.84 -8.24 6.73
N ILE A 43 4.48 -9.21 7.40
CA ILE A 43 5.88 -9.55 7.21
C ILE A 43 5.96 -10.54 6.05
N ALA A 44 6.17 -10.04 4.83
CA ALA A 44 6.25 -10.88 3.64
C ALA A 44 7.11 -10.21 2.56
N ALA A 45 7.74 -11.03 1.72
CA ALA A 45 8.28 -10.57 0.44
C ALA A 45 7.13 -10.46 -0.56
N MET A 46 6.82 -9.24 -1.01
CA MET A 46 5.71 -8.98 -1.93
C MET A 46 6.22 -8.32 -3.21
N ARG A 47 5.75 -8.82 -4.36
CA ARG A 47 6.05 -8.24 -5.68
C ARG A 47 5.06 -7.14 -6.02
N ILE A 48 5.55 -6.01 -6.53
CA ILE A 48 4.69 -4.99 -7.14
C ILE A 48 4.19 -5.55 -8.48
N ILE A 49 2.88 -5.70 -8.63
CA ILE A 49 2.25 -6.35 -9.79
C ILE A 49 1.78 -5.35 -10.86
N SER A 50 1.19 -4.24 -10.43
CA SER A 50 0.66 -3.18 -11.28
C SER A 50 0.31 -1.96 -10.42
N GLY A 51 -0.11 -0.87 -11.05
CA GLY A 51 -0.61 0.32 -10.37
C GLY A 51 -1.73 1.02 -11.12
N PHE A 52 -2.32 1.99 -10.46
CA PHE A 52 -3.36 2.85 -11.01
C PHE A 52 -2.86 4.29 -11.07
N ILE A 53 -3.24 5.03 -12.12
CA ILE A 53 -2.84 6.42 -12.28
C ILE A 53 -4.05 7.34 -12.49
N ARG A 54 -4.01 8.47 -11.79
CA ARG A 54 -4.86 9.62 -12.03
C ARG A 54 -4.38 10.38 -13.26
N GLY A 55 -4.77 9.88 -14.43
CA GLY A 55 -4.33 10.44 -15.71
C GLY A 55 -4.84 11.87 -16.00
N ASP A 56 -5.79 12.35 -15.20
CA ASP A 56 -6.28 13.74 -15.17
C ASP A 56 -5.38 14.67 -14.34
N ARG A 57 -4.55 14.14 -13.44
CA ARG A 57 -3.64 14.90 -12.57
C ARG A 57 -2.17 14.71 -12.90
N LEU A 58 -1.80 13.55 -13.43
CA LEU A 58 -0.41 13.16 -13.63
C LEU A 58 -0.21 12.55 -15.03
N SER A 59 0.89 12.94 -15.68
CA SER A 59 1.39 12.22 -16.85
C SER A 59 1.86 10.82 -16.43
N VAL A 60 1.73 9.83 -17.32
CA VAL A 60 2.19 8.48 -17.03
C VAL A 60 3.72 8.49 -16.93
N PRO A 61 4.32 8.09 -15.80
CA PRO A 61 5.76 8.04 -15.67
C PRO A 61 6.34 6.96 -16.59
N ALA A 62 7.56 7.18 -17.09
CA ALA A 62 8.28 6.14 -17.81
C ALA A 62 8.63 4.99 -16.84
N THR A 63 7.89 3.89 -16.93
CA THR A 63 8.08 2.72 -16.07
C THR A 63 7.72 1.43 -16.81
N ARG A 64 8.39 0.33 -16.43
CA ARG A 64 8.03 -1.03 -16.87
C ARG A 64 6.87 -1.63 -16.07
N LEU A 65 6.46 -0.99 -14.97
CA LEU A 65 5.34 -1.45 -14.17
C LEU A 65 4.04 -1.22 -14.95
N PRO A 66 3.16 -2.24 -15.12
CA PRO A 66 1.86 -2.03 -15.74
C PRO A 66 1.05 -1.00 -14.95
N LEU A 67 0.69 0.11 -15.60
CA LEU A 67 -0.15 1.16 -15.01
C LEU A 67 -1.46 1.29 -15.80
N ARG A 68 -2.59 1.35 -15.10
CA ARG A 68 -3.91 1.60 -15.68
C ARG A 68 -4.44 2.96 -15.27
N ARG A 69 -4.95 3.76 -16.22
CA ARG A 69 -5.68 5.00 -15.90
C ARG A 69 -6.99 4.66 -15.19
N ILE A 70 -7.27 5.34 -14.08
CA ILE A 70 -8.56 5.15 -13.37
C ILE A 70 -9.69 5.86 -14.11
N GLY A 71 -10.86 5.22 -14.16
CA GLY A 71 -12.12 5.80 -14.60
C GLY A 71 -12.93 6.39 -13.44
N ARG A 72 -14.02 7.10 -13.75
CA ARG A 72 -14.93 7.68 -12.73
C ARG A 72 -15.74 6.62 -12.00
N ASP A 73 -15.90 5.45 -12.61
CA ASP A 73 -16.63 4.28 -12.15
C ASP A 73 -15.76 3.27 -11.39
N MET A 74 -14.44 3.48 -11.34
CA MET A 74 -13.50 2.63 -10.62
C MET A 74 -13.45 2.99 -9.14
N LEU A 75 -14.53 2.66 -8.43
CA LEU A 75 -14.70 2.90 -7.00
C LEU A 75 -14.27 1.69 -6.17
N TRP A 76 -13.82 1.96 -4.94
CA TRP A 76 -13.53 0.95 -3.93
C TRP A 76 -14.37 1.24 -2.70
N CYS A 77 -15.02 0.22 -2.14
CA CYS A 77 -15.73 0.32 -0.86
C CYS A 77 -14.80 -0.15 0.26
N ASP A 78 -14.54 0.71 1.24
CA ASP A 78 -13.68 0.42 2.40
C ASP A 78 -14.48 0.20 3.70
N GLU A 79 -15.80 0.24 3.65
CA GLU A 79 -16.70 -0.02 4.79
C GLU A 79 -17.02 -1.52 4.90
N PRO A 80 -16.50 -2.23 5.93
CA PRO A 80 -16.66 -3.69 6.03
C PRO A 80 -18.10 -4.17 6.17
N LYS A 81 -19.02 -3.32 6.65
CA LYS A 81 -20.45 -3.65 6.78
C LYS A 81 -21.24 -3.38 5.50
N HIS A 82 -20.63 -2.78 4.49
CA HIS A 82 -21.33 -2.40 3.27
C HIS A 82 -21.43 -3.61 2.31
N PRO A 83 -22.58 -3.86 1.66
CA PRO A 83 -22.76 -5.01 0.77
C PRO A 83 -21.81 -5.09 -0.44
N ALA A 84 -21.17 -3.97 -0.80
CA ALA A 84 -20.20 -3.89 -1.90
C ALA A 84 -18.75 -4.14 -1.46
N TYR A 85 -18.48 -4.39 -0.18
CA TYR A 85 -17.14 -4.64 0.33
C TYR A 85 -16.60 -5.99 -0.15
N ASN A 86 -15.40 -6.01 -0.76
CA ASN A 86 -14.75 -7.19 -1.33
C ASN A 86 -15.64 -8.02 -2.28
N ARG A 87 -16.43 -7.35 -3.12
CA ARG A 87 -17.30 -7.96 -4.13
C ARG A 87 -16.85 -7.68 -5.55
#